data_AF-A0A2W6BDD1-F1
#
_entry.id   AF-A0A2W6BDD1-F1
#
_cell.length_a   1.000
_cell.length_b   1.000
_cell.length_c   1.000
_cell.angle_alpha   90.00
_cell.angle_beta   90.00
_cell.angle_gamma   90.00
#
_symmetry.space_group_name_H-M   'P 1'
#
loop_
_entity.id
_entity.type
_entity.pdbx_description
1 polymer ?
#
loop_
_entity_poly.entity_id
_entity_poly.type
_entity_poly.pdbx_seq_one_letter_code
_entity_poly.pdbx_strand_id
1 'polypeptide(L)'
;FAILFGLSTDYEVFLLSQVRERHEAGRPTHAAVADGLAATMRVIGAAAAIMATVFLAFLANSSRPIKEFGLGLAVAVFVDAIVIRLVLVPAAMQLLGEWNWWMPRWLDRLLPRLELEGAPESGPRPPASTSPSPAPGQPGPAR
;
A
#
# COMPACT_ATOMS: atom_id res chain seq x y z
N PHE A 1 2.61 -22.72 -8.40
CA PHE A 1 3.81 -21.88 -8.23
C PHE A 1 3.54 -20.43 -8.62
N ALA A 2 3.27 -20.11 -9.90
CA ALA A 2 3.08 -18.72 -10.34
C ALA A 2 1.99 -17.93 -9.58
N ILE A 3 0.83 -18.56 -9.30
CA ILE A 3 -0.27 -17.92 -8.54
C ILE A 3 0.19 -17.55 -7.12
N LEU A 4 0.79 -18.49 -6.39
CA LEU A 4 1.29 -18.21 -5.04
C LEU A 4 2.38 -17.14 -5.03
N PHE A 5 3.30 -17.21 -5.98
CA PHE A 5 4.41 -16.26 -6.07
C PHE A 5 3.92 -14.85 -6.40
N GLY A 6 3.00 -14.71 -7.36
CA GLY A 6 2.39 -13.42 -7.68
C GLY A 6 1.63 -12.83 -6.50
N LEU A 7 0.78 -13.64 -5.86
CA LEU A 7 0.02 -13.21 -4.68
C LEU A 7 0.94 -12.80 -3.52
N SER A 8 2.01 -13.56 -3.25
CA SER A 8 2.98 -13.23 -2.20
C SER A 8 3.60 -11.86 -2.45
N THR A 9 4.09 -11.65 -3.69
CA THR A 9 4.80 -10.44 -4.11
C THR A 9 3.91 -9.20 -4.00
N ASP A 10 2.66 -9.28 -4.47
CA ASP A 10 1.75 -8.12 -4.50
C ASP A 10 1.47 -7.56 -3.10
N TYR A 11 1.26 -8.45 -2.13
CA TYR A 11 1.00 -8.02 -0.77
C TYR A 11 2.28 -7.67 0.00
N GLU A 12 3.41 -8.34 -0.28
CA GLU A 12 4.69 -8.02 0.38
C GLU A 12 5.14 -6.61 -0.02
N VAL A 13 5.04 -6.29 -1.30
CA VAL A 13 5.33 -4.94 -1.80
C VAL A 13 4.40 -3.92 -1.16
N PHE A 14 3.10 -4.22 -1.03
CA PHE A 14 2.16 -3.29 -0.37
C PHE A 14 2.49 -3.04 1.10
N LEU A 15 2.79 -4.10 1.87
CA LEU A 15 3.14 -3.99 3.28
C LEU A 15 4.46 -3.22 3.44
N LEU A 16 5.49 -3.59 2.67
CA LEU A 16 6.80 -2.96 2.71
C LEU A 16 6.73 -1.48 2.33
N SER A 17 5.93 -1.13 1.32
CA SER A 17 5.72 0.27 0.92
C SER A 17 5.15 1.10 2.07
N GLN A 18 4.18 0.57 2.82
CA GLN A 18 3.61 1.31 3.94
C GLN A 18 4.54 1.40 5.15
N VAL A 19 5.31 0.34 5.43
CA VAL A 19 6.34 0.42 6.48
C VAL A 19 7.41 1.44 6.09
N ARG A 20 7.80 1.48 4.81
CA ARG A 20 8.74 2.46 4.26
C ARG A 20 8.23 3.88 4.37
N GLU A 21 7.00 4.15 3.98
CA GLU A 21 6.37 5.47 4.06
C GLU A 21 6.39 6.00 5.50
N ARG A 22 6.06 5.15 6.47
CA ARG A 22 6.13 5.50 7.91
C ARG A 22 7.56 5.72 8.41
N HIS A 23 8.52 4.95 7.90
CA HIS A 23 9.93 5.13 8.24
C HIS A 23 10.49 6.44 7.67
N GLU A 24 10.17 6.75 6.42
CA GLU A 24 10.55 8.02 5.76
C GLU A 24 9.90 9.24 6.44
N ALA A 25 8.72 9.08 7.06
CA ALA A 25 8.10 10.08 7.92
C ALA A 25 8.80 10.27 9.29
N GLY A 26 9.93 9.61 9.53
CA GLY A 26 10.78 9.78 10.72
C GLY A 26 10.48 8.86 11.89
N ARG A 27 9.65 7.81 11.70
CA ARG A 27 9.42 6.81 12.76
C ARG A 27 10.57 5.81 12.83
N PRO A 28 11.01 5.40 14.03
CA PRO A 28 12.02 4.36 14.17
C PRO A 28 11.50 3.05 13.56
N THR A 29 12.40 2.28 12.93
CA THR A 29 12.08 1.05 12.18
C THR A 29 11.11 0.12 12.90
N HIS A 30 11.30 -0.13 14.20
CA HIS A 30 10.40 -0.98 15.00
C HIS A 30 8.96 -0.45 15.08
N ALA A 31 8.78 0.86 15.28
CA ALA A 31 7.46 1.48 15.34
C ALA A 31 6.79 1.49 13.96
N ALA A 32 7.55 1.79 12.91
CA ALA A 32 7.06 1.77 11.53
C ALA A 32 6.54 0.38 11.12
N VAL A 33 7.27 -0.69 11.49
CA VAL A 33 6.87 -2.09 11.25
C VAL A 33 5.59 -2.42 12.02
N ALA A 34 5.51 -2.09 13.32
CA ALA A 34 4.34 -2.39 14.14
C ALA A 34 3.08 -1.67 13.64
N ASP A 35 3.19 -0.38 13.32
CA ASP A 35 2.08 0.43 12.82
C ASP A 35 1.64 -0.01 11.42
N GLY A 36 2.60 -0.32 10.54
CA GLY A 36 2.33 -0.82 9.19
C GLY A 36 1.60 -2.17 9.22
N LEU A 37 2.01 -3.06 10.12
CA LEU A 37 1.36 -4.35 10.33
C LEU A 37 -0.07 -4.18 10.87
N ALA A 38 -0.26 -3.35 11.91
CA ALA A 38 -1.57 -3.10 12.51
C ALA A 38 -2.57 -2.49 11.51
N ALA A 39 -2.11 -1.60 10.62
CA ALA A 39 -2.96 -0.99 9.61
C ALA A 39 -3.40 -1.97 8.52
N THR A 40 -2.55 -2.94 8.17
CA THR A 40 -2.77 -3.83 7.01
C THR A 40 -3.34 -5.20 7.37
N MET A 41 -3.26 -5.61 8.65
CA MET A 41 -3.67 -6.94 9.11
C MET A 41 -5.13 -7.28 8.75
N ARG A 42 -6.05 -6.31 8.80
CA ARG A 42 -7.47 -6.57 8.54
C ARG A 42 -7.73 -6.84 7.06
N VAL A 43 -7.04 -6.12 6.18
CA VAL A 43 -7.14 -6.30 4.72
C VAL A 43 -6.54 -7.63 4.32
N ILE A 44 -5.35 -7.95 4.84
CA ILE A 44 -4.65 -9.22 4.61
C ILE A 44 -5.50 -10.40 5.08
N GLY A 45 -6.04 -10.33 6.31
CA GLY A 45 -6.89 -11.39 6.86
C GLY A 45 -8.15 -11.63 6.04
N ALA A 46 -8.80 -10.56 5.56
CA ALA A 46 -9.98 -10.66 4.70
C ALA A 46 -9.64 -11.32 3.36
N ALA A 47 -8.54 -10.92 2.72
CA ALA A 47 -8.08 -11.52 1.47
C ALA A 47 -7.74 -13.00 1.64
N ALA A 48 -7.00 -13.35 2.69
CA ALA A 48 -6.65 -14.74 3.00
C ALA A 48 -7.90 -15.61 3.22
N ALA A 49 -8.92 -15.09 3.92
CA ALA A 49 -10.17 -15.80 4.15
C ALA A 49 -10.95 -16.06 2.84
N ILE A 50 -11.04 -15.07 1.95
CA ILE A 50 -11.70 -15.23 0.65
C ILE A 50 -10.97 -16.28 -0.19
N MET A 51 -9.64 -16.19 -0.28
CA MET A 51 -8.83 -17.13 -1.05
C MET A 51 -8.91 -18.55 -0.51
N ALA A 52 -8.82 -18.72 0.82
CA ALA A 52 -9.01 -20.01 1.46
C ALA A 52 -10.39 -20.59 1.16
N THR A 53 -11.44 -19.77 1.20
CA THR A 53 -12.82 -20.20 0.88
C THR A 53 -12.94 -20.67 -0.57
N VAL A 54 -12.38 -19.93 -1.53
CA VAL A 54 -12.39 -20.28 -2.96
C VAL A 54 -11.68 -21.62 -3.21
N PHE A 55 -10.51 -21.84 -2.60
CA PHE A 55 -9.79 -23.10 -2.75
C PHE A 55 -10.42 -24.25 -1.99
N LEU A 56 -11.02 -24.00 -0.82
CA LEU A 56 -11.80 -25.00 -0.08
C LEU A 56 -13.04 -25.45 -0.87
N ALA A 57 -13.64 -24.59 -1.70
CA ALA A 57 -14.74 -25.00 -2.57
C ALA A 57 -14.35 -26.15 -3.53
N PHE A 58 -13.05 -26.30 -3.86
CA PHE A 58 -12.57 -27.40 -4.71
C PHE A 58 -12.66 -28.77 -4.01
N LEU A 59 -12.80 -28.84 -2.68
CA LEU A 59 -13.06 -30.10 -1.97
C LEU A 59 -14.41 -30.71 -2.32
N ALA A 60 -15.38 -29.90 -2.75
CA ALA A 60 -16.69 -30.36 -3.19
C ALA A 60 -16.64 -31.06 -4.57
N ASN A 61 -15.56 -30.90 -5.33
CA ASN A 61 -15.43 -31.47 -6.65
C ASN A 61 -15.08 -32.97 -6.61
N SER A 62 -15.69 -33.80 -7.46
CA SER A 62 -15.54 -35.26 -7.41
C SER A 62 -14.17 -35.79 -7.84
N SER A 63 -13.37 -35.02 -8.60
CA SER A 63 -12.07 -35.48 -9.09
C SER A 63 -10.97 -35.31 -8.04
N ARG A 64 -10.29 -36.42 -7.73
CA ARG A 64 -9.21 -36.48 -6.73
C ARG A 64 -8.06 -35.49 -6.99
N PRO A 65 -7.57 -35.32 -8.23
CA PRO A 65 -6.48 -34.37 -8.50
C PRO A 65 -6.85 -32.92 -8.17
N ILE A 66 -8.11 -32.53 -8.41
CA ILE A 66 -8.58 -31.17 -8.12
C ILE A 66 -8.71 -30.94 -6.61
N LYS A 67 -9.14 -31.95 -5.83
CA LYS A 67 -9.21 -31.86 -4.37
C LYS A 67 -7.83 -31.67 -3.74
N GLU A 68 -6.86 -32.49 -4.15
CA GLU A 68 -5.49 -32.42 -3.63
C GLU A 68 -4.83 -31.08 -3.96
N PHE A 69 -5.03 -30.60 -5.19
CA PHE A 69 -4.54 -29.29 -5.61
C PHE A 69 -5.21 -28.14 -4.87
N GLY A 70 -6.54 -28.16 -4.72
CA GLY A 70 -7.29 -27.15 -3.97
C GLY A 70 -6.89 -27.08 -2.51
N LEU A 71 -6.75 -28.24 -1.85
CA LEU A 71 -6.27 -28.31 -0.46
C LEU A 71 -4.84 -27.77 -0.33
N GLY A 72 -3.95 -28.16 -1.24
CA GLY A 72 -2.57 -27.66 -1.27
C GLY A 72 -2.49 -26.15 -1.43
N LEU A 73 -3.28 -25.57 -2.34
CA LEU A 73 -3.36 -24.12 -2.53
C LEU A 73 -3.95 -23.40 -1.33
N ALA A 74 -5.02 -23.94 -0.73
CA ALA A 74 -5.64 -23.35 0.46
C ALA A 74 -4.64 -23.26 1.63
N VAL A 75 -3.93 -24.36 1.90
CA VAL A 75 -2.90 -24.40 2.95
C VAL A 75 -1.76 -23.46 2.62
N ALA A 76 -1.27 -23.47 1.39
CA ALA A 76 -0.10 -22.69 1.03
C ALA A 76 -0.36 -21.17 1.09
N VAL A 77 -1.55 -20.70 0.67
CA VAL A 77 -1.94 -19.28 0.83
C VAL A 77 -2.18 -18.92 2.29
N PHE A 78 -2.76 -19.82 3.08
CA PHE A 78 -2.94 -19.58 4.52
C PHE A 78 -1.60 -19.44 5.24
N VAL A 79 -0.63 -20.30 4.93
CA VAL A 79 0.73 -20.24 5.47
C VAL A 79 1.44 -18.96 5.03
N ASP A 80 1.34 -18.56 3.77
CA ASP A 80 1.91 -17.29 3.29
C ASP A 80 1.35 -16.08 4.07
N ALA A 81 0.02 -15.99 4.13
CA ALA A 81 -0.66 -14.86 4.72
C ALA A 81 -0.41 -14.70 6.23
N ILE A 82 -0.13 -15.79 6.94
CA ILE A 82 0.06 -15.77 8.40
C ILE A 82 1.53 -15.92 8.76
N VAL A 83 2.17 -17.01 8.34
CA VAL A 83 3.53 -17.34 8.78
C VAL A 83 4.54 -16.43 8.11
N ILE A 84 4.49 -16.31 6.78
CA ILE A 84 5.45 -15.49 6.05
C ILE A 84 5.19 -14.01 6.36
N ARG A 85 3.94 -13.58 6.17
CA ARG A 85 3.60 -12.15 6.19
C ARG A 85 3.47 -11.52 7.57
N LEU A 86 2.93 -12.23 8.57
CA LEU A 86 2.75 -11.66 9.91
C LEU A 86 3.90 -11.93 10.85
N VAL A 87 4.75 -12.92 10.53
CA VAL A 87 5.86 -13.33 11.42
C VAL A 87 7.19 -13.15 10.72
N LEU A 88 7.41 -13.82 9.59
CA LEU A 88 8.74 -13.89 8.97
C LEU A 88 9.21 -12.53 8.45
N VAL A 89 8.36 -11.81 7.70
CA VAL A 89 8.69 -10.49 7.14
C VAL A 89 8.92 -9.44 8.25
N PRO A 90 8.03 -9.26 9.23
CA PRO A 90 8.27 -8.30 10.32
C PRO A 90 9.50 -8.64 11.16
N ALA A 91 9.73 -9.94 11.44
CA ALA A 91 10.91 -10.39 12.17
C ALA A 91 12.20 -10.10 11.40
N ALA A 92 12.22 -10.36 10.08
CA ALA A 92 13.34 -10.02 9.23
C ALA A 92 13.59 -8.50 9.23
N MET A 93 12.57 -7.67 9.04
CA MET A 93 12.72 -6.21 9.07
C MET A 93 13.26 -5.71 10.41
N GLN A 94 12.79 -6.28 11.54
CA GLN A 94 13.31 -5.92 12.86
C GLN A 94 14.76 -6.38 13.06
N LEU A 95 15.12 -7.56 12.56
CA LEU A 95 16.48 -8.11 12.69
C LEU A 95 17.48 -7.33 11.82
N LEU A 96 17.09 -6.95 10.61
CA LEU A 96 17.91 -6.13 9.71
C LEU A 96 17.97 -4.67 10.16
N GLY A 97 16.94 -4.15 10.84
CA GLY A 97 16.92 -2.78 11.35
C GLY A 97 17.23 -1.76 10.26
N GLU A 98 18.24 -0.90 10.51
CA GLU A 98 18.65 0.15 9.57
C GLU A 98 19.25 -0.38 8.26
N TRP A 99 19.71 -1.64 8.22
CA TRP A 99 20.20 -2.25 6.97
C TRP A 99 19.08 -2.47 5.97
N ASN A 100 17.84 -2.55 6.43
CA ASN A 100 16.66 -2.71 5.59
C ASN A 100 16.45 -1.52 4.63
N TRP A 101 17.06 -0.37 4.96
CA TRP A 101 16.95 0.89 4.21
C TRP A 101 18.20 1.24 3.43
N TRP A 102 19.22 0.38 3.45
CA TRP A 102 20.46 0.66 2.75
C TRP A 102 20.28 0.54 1.24
N MET A 103 20.34 1.67 0.54
CA MET A 103 20.30 1.72 -0.92
C MET A 103 21.67 2.09 -1.47
N PRO A 104 22.30 1.23 -2.30
CA PRO A 104 23.60 1.54 -2.85
C PRO A 104 23.49 2.67 -3.90
N ARG A 105 24.43 3.62 -3.85
CA ARG A 105 24.38 4.90 -4.60
C ARG A 105 24.27 4.78 -6.13
N TRP A 106 24.65 3.64 -6.70
CA TRP A 106 24.50 3.39 -8.14
C TRP A 106 23.04 3.13 -8.52
N LEU A 107 22.27 2.50 -7.63
CA LEU A 107 20.85 2.22 -7.84
C LEU A 107 19.99 3.48 -7.62
N ASP A 108 20.35 4.31 -6.63
CA ASP A 108 19.74 5.63 -6.39
C ASP A 108 19.91 6.57 -7.60
N ARG A 109 21.00 6.42 -8.35
CA ARG A 109 21.25 7.20 -9.57
C ARG A 109 20.47 6.70 -10.79
N LEU A 110 20.08 5.42 -10.78
CA LEU A 110 19.38 4.76 -11.89
C LEU A 110 17.86 4.79 -11.71
N LEU A 111 17.38 4.84 -10.47
CA LEU A 111 15.97 4.95 -10.13
C LEU A 111 15.49 6.40 -10.31
N PRO A 112 14.54 6.68 -11.23
CA PRO A 112 13.86 7.96 -11.27
C PRO A 112 13.12 8.19 -9.95
N ARG A 113 13.13 9.43 -9.43
CA ARG A 113 12.30 9.79 -8.27
C ARG A 113 10.84 9.69 -8.68
N LEU A 114 10.19 8.60 -8.30
CA LEU A 114 8.76 8.39 -8.47
C LEU A 114 8.03 9.26 -7.44
N GLU A 115 7.75 10.50 -7.81
CA GLU A 115 6.75 11.31 -7.10
C GLU A 115 5.39 10.67 -7.36
N LEU A 116 4.98 9.78 -6.43
CA LEU A 116 3.65 9.14 -6.41
C LEU A 116 2.54 10.15 -6.09
N GLU A 117 2.91 11.33 -5.60
CA GLU A 117 2.05 12.50 -5.55
C GLU A 117 1.93 13.03 -6.99
N GLY A 118 0.82 12.70 -7.66
CA GLY A 118 0.46 13.39 -8.90
C GLY A 118 0.58 14.89 -8.65
N ALA A 119 1.27 15.60 -9.54
CA ALA A 119 1.40 17.05 -9.49
C ALA A 119 0.05 17.62 -8.99
N PRO A 120 0.02 18.47 -7.94
CA PRO A 120 -1.23 19.08 -7.54
C PRO A 120 -1.79 19.68 -8.81
N GLU A 121 -2.91 19.12 -9.28
CA GLU A 121 -3.64 19.76 -10.34
C GLU A 121 -3.86 21.15 -9.80
N SER A 122 -3.21 22.11 -10.45
CA SER A 122 -3.59 23.49 -10.41
C SER A 122 -5.04 23.52 -10.85
N GLY A 123 -5.94 23.27 -9.90
CA GLY A 123 -7.36 23.46 -10.05
C GLY A 123 -7.59 24.87 -10.59
N PRO A 124 -8.64 25.09 -11.38
CA PRO A 124 -8.87 26.35 -12.06
C PRO A 124 -8.65 27.51 -11.09
N ARG A 125 -7.65 28.34 -11.40
CA ARG A 125 -7.36 29.58 -10.67
C ARG A 125 -8.71 30.29 -10.44
N PRO A 126 -9.11 30.61 -9.20
CA PRO A 126 -10.34 31.35 -8.95
C PRO A 126 -10.31 32.61 -9.83
N PRO A 127 -11.40 32.96 -10.54
CA PRO A 127 -11.40 34.12 -11.41
C PRO A 127 -10.93 35.32 -10.58
N ALA A 128 -9.86 35.95 -11.07
CA ALA A 128 -9.29 37.14 -10.47
C ALA A 128 -10.44 38.09 -10.14
N SER A 129 -10.58 38.42 -8.86
CA SER A 129 -11.49 39.46 -8.40
C SER A 129 -11.21 40.70 -9.24
N THR A 130 -12.14 41.03 -10.13
CA THR A 130 -12.16 42.30 -10.82
C THR A 130 -12.19 43.38 -9.76
N SER A 131 -11.09 44.13 -9.66
CA SER A 131 -11.03 45.37 -8.90
C SER A 131 -12.24 46.24 -9.24
N PRO A 132 -12.83 46.96 -8.27
CA PRO A 132 -14.03 47.74 -8.49
C PRO A 132 -13.76 48.82 -9.54
N SER A 133 -14.55 48.79 -10.61
CA SER A 133 -14.61 49.86 -11.60
C SER A 133 -15.12 51.14 -10.90
N PRO A 134 -14.44 52.29 -11.02
CA PRO A 134 -14.95 53.54 -10.49
C PRO A 134 -16.13 53.99 -11.37
N ALA A 135 -17.34 53.95 -10.80
CA ALA A 135 -18.55 54.39 -11.48
C ALA A 135 -18.50 55.91 -11.77
N PRO A 136 -18.83 56.37 -12.98
CA PRO A 136 -18.90 57.78 -13.30
C PRO A 136 -20.23 58.38 -12.84
N GLY A 137 -20.14 59.37 -11.94
CA GLY A 137 -21.13 60.45 -11.76
C GLY A 137 -22.49 60.10 -11.15
N GLN A 138 -22.67 60.46 -9.88
CA GLN A 138 -23.97 60.96 -9.41
C GLN A 138 -23.81 62.26 -8.61
N PRO A 139 -24.70 63.26 -8.77
CA PRO A 139 -24.54 64.63 -8.27
C PRO A 139 -24.94 64.76 -6.79
N GLY A 140 -24.34 65.72 -6.10
CA GLY A 140 -24.37 65.89 -4.64
C GLY A 140 -25.69 66.40 -4.02
N PRO A 141 -25.78 66.40 -2.67
CA PRO A 141 -26.94 66.90 -1.95
C PRO A 141 -26.92 68.44 -1.83
N ALA A 142 -28.05 69.06 -2.18
CA ALA A 142 -28.39 70.42 -1.78
C ALA A 142 -28.85 70.41 -0.31
N ARG A 143 -28.28 71.37 0.43
CA ARG A 143 -28.59 71.87 1.78
C ARG A 143 -29.80 71.35 2.54
#